data_AF-A0A0C3BFH2-F1
#
_entry.id   AF-A0A0C3BFH2-F1
#
_cell.length_a   1.000
_cell.length_b   1.000
_cell.length_c   1.000
_cell.angle_alpha   90.00
_cell.angle_beta   90.00
_cell.angle_gamma   90.00
#
_symmetry.space_group_name_H-M   'P 1'
#
loop_
_entity.id
_entity.type
_entity.pdbx_description
1 polymer ?
#
loop_
_entity_poly.entity_id
_entity_poly.type
_entity_poly.pdbx_seq_one_letter_code
_entity_poly.pdbx_strand_id
1 'polypeptide(L)' 'YHTSALTGEMWVLELINGHPEQTCNELGVHKHMLLSLCNDLQWYGHQNSKHVTLEEQLAIFLY' A
#
# COMPACT_ATOMS: atom_id res chain seq x y z
N TYR A 1 -0.05 -15.80 -10.50
CA TYR A 1 1.36 -16.23 -10.44
C TYR A 1 2.21 -14.98 -10.68
N HIS A 2 2.67 -14.32 -9.62
CA HIS A 2 3.61 -13.21 -9.73
C HIS A 2 5.00 -13.70 -9.35
N THR A 3 5.84 -13.91 -10.37
CA THR A 3 7.24 -14.28 -10.27
C THR A 3 8.06 -13.00 -10.33
N SER A 4 8.11 -12.28 -9.22
CA SER A 4 9.06 -11.19 -9.07
C SER A 4 9.47 -11.18 -7.62
N ALA A 5 10.76 -11.32 -7.34
CA ALA A 5 11.35 -11.05 -6.04
C ALA A 5 11.32 -9.53 -5.76
N LEU A 6 10.13 -8.93 -5.84
CA LEU A 6 9.86 -7.56 -5.46
C LEU A 6 9.62 -7.59 -3.95
N THR A 7 10.37 -6.80 -3.20
CA THR A 7 10.03 -6.52 -1.80
C THR A 7 8.58 -6.03 -1.74
N GLY A 8 7.88 -6.26 -0.62
CA GLY A 8 6.49 -5.81 -0.52
C GLY A 8 6.35 -4.30 -0.77
N GLU A 9 7.36 -3.51 -0.41
CA GLU A 9 7.50 -2.10 -0.80
C GLU A 9 7.41 -1.87 -2.32
N MET A 10 8.14 -2.66 -3.12
CA MET A 10 8.15 -2.52 -4.57
C MET A 10 6.80 -2.91 -5.19
N TRP A 11 6.14 -3.94 -4.64
CA TRP A 11 4.78 -4.31 -5.04
C TRP A 11 3.78 -3.19 -4.73
N VAL A 12 3.87 -2.58 -3.54
CA VAL A 12 3.02 -1.45 -3.14
C VAL A 12 3.28 -0.23 -4.02
N LEU A 13 4.54 0.03 -4.37
CA LEU A 13 4.91 1.10 -5.29
C LEU A 13 4.34 0.85 -6.69
N GLU A 14 4.37 -0.38 -7.21
CA GLU A 14 3.68 -0.72 -8.47
C GLU A 14 2.17 -0.53 -8.35
N LEU A 15 1.59 -0.87 -7.21
CA LEU A 15 0.15 -0.73 -6.97
C LEU A 15 -0.30 0.75 -6.91
N ILE A 16 0.54 1.60 -6.31
CA ILE A 16 0.29 3.04 -6.18
C ILE A 16 0.61 3.76 -7.50
N ASN A 17 1.67 3.37 -8.22
CA ASN A 17 2.06 4.01 -9.47
C ASN A 17 1.39 3.43 -10.71
N GLY A 18 0.77 2.27 -10.57
CA GLY A 18 0.05 1.55 -11.62
C GLY A 18 -1.35 2.14 -11.89
N HIS A 19 -2.18 1.34 -12.54
CA HIS A 19 -3.51 1.79 -12.93
C HIS A 19 -4.41 1.94 -11.69
N PRO A 20 -5.24 3.00 -11.57
CA PRO A 20 -6.12 3.19 -10.41
C PRO A 20 -7.08 2.01 -10.15
N GLU A 21 -7.43 1.27 -11.21
CA GLU A 21 -8.23 0.04 -11.09
C GLU A 21 -7.46 -1.13 -10.49
N GLN A 22 -6.13 -1.19 -10.61
CA GLN A 22 -5.33 -2.25 -9.99
C GLN A 22 -5.41 -2.18 -8.47
N THR A 23 -5.29 -0.99 -7.88
CA THR A 23 -5.48 -0.83 -6.43
C THR A 23 -6.88 -1.25 -5.98
N CYS A 24 -7.91 -0.92 -6.77
CA CYS A 24 -9.28 -1.29 -6.47
C CYS A 24 -9.52 -2.81 -6.61
N ASN A 25 -8.93 -3.44 -7.61
CA ASN A 25 -9.07 -4.89 -7.83
C ASN A 25 -8.29 -5.72 -6.81
N GLU A 26 -7.12 -5.24 -6.39
CA GLU A 26 -6.23 -5.97 -5.47
C GLU A 26 -6.55 -5.70 -3.99
N LEU A 27 -6.81 -4.44 -3.60
CA LEU A 27 -7.05 -4.04 -2.20
C LEU A 27 -8.50 -3.67 -1.89
N GLY A 28 -9.40 -3.70 -2.88
CA GLY A 28 -10.79 -3.28 -2.70
C GLY A 28 -10.97 -1.77 -2.44
N VAL A 29 -9.90 -0.97 -2.54
CA VAL A 29 -9.92 0.48 -2.28
C VAL A 29 -9.22 1.24 -3.40
N HIS A 30 -9.68 2.47 -3.67
CA HIS A 30 -8.98 3.36 -4.58
C HIS A 30 -7.66 3.84 -3.98
N LYS A 31 -6.65 4.07 -4.85
CA LYS A 31 -5.36 4.69 -4.48
C LYS A 31 -5.52 5.92 -3.57
N HIS A 32 -6.48 6.79 -3.88
CA HIS A 32 -6.71 8.00 -3.07
C HIS A 32 -7.14 7.67 -1.64
N MET A 33 -8.00 6.65 -1.46
CA MET A 33 -8.43 6.17 -0.14
C MET A 33 -7.24 5.57 0.62
N LEU A 34 -6.41 4.77 -0.04
CA LEU A 34 -5.20 4.19 0.56
C LEU A 34 -4.26 5.28 1.09
N LEU A 35 -3.99 6.32 0.28
CA LEU A 35 -3.14 7.44 0.67
C LEU A 35 -3.76 8.30 1.77
N SER A 36 -5.08 8.51 1.73
CA SER A 36 -5.79 9.24 2.80
C SER A 36 -5.70 8.50 4.13
N LEU A 37 -5.93 7.18 4.12
CA LEU A 37 -5.79 6.34 5.31
C LEU A 37 -4.36 6.33 5.84
N CYS A 38 -3.35 6.29 4.97
CA CYS A 38 -1.95 6.41 5.39
C CYS A 38 -1.69 7.76 6.07
N ASN A 39 -2.23 8.86 5.54
CA ASN A 39 -2.08 10.18 6.15
C ASN A 39 -2.79 10.28 7.51
N ASP A 40 -3.99 9.72 7.62
CA ASP A 40 -4.73 9.67 8.89
C ASP A 40 -3.97 8.85 9.93
N LEU A 41 -3.44 7.68 9.55
CA LEU A 41 -2.64 6.84 10.42
C LEU A 41 -1.37 7.56 10.88
N GLN A 42 -0.69 8.30 10.01
CA GLN A 42 0.44 9.15 10.39
C GLN A 42 0.03 10.23 11.41
N TRP A 43 -1.14 10.84 11.21
CA TRP A 43 -1.67 11.84 12.13
C TRP A 43 -1.98 11.24 13.52
N TYR A 44 -2.43 9.99 13.58
CA TYR A 44 -2.60 9.24 14.83
C TYR A 44 -1.29 8.70 15.44
N GLY A 45 -0.15 8.95 14.80
CA GLY A 45 1.17 8.57 15.31
C GLY A 45 1.70 7.21 14.83
N HIS A 46 1.03 6.57 13.86
CA HIS A 46 1.60 5.41 13.18
C HIS A 46 2.70 5.83 12.22
N GLN A 47 3.79 5.08 12.20
CA GLN A 47 4.96 5.38 11.37
C GLN A 47 5.45 4.13 10.67
N ASN A 48 6.33 4.34 9.69
CA ASN A 48 7.05 3.25 9.04
C ASN A 48 7.77 2.40 10.10
N SER A 49 7.74 1.08 9.90
CA SER A 49 8.55 0.14 10.67
C SER A 49 9.98 0.13 10.12
N LYS A 50 10.90 -0.54 10.82
CA LYS A 50 12.32 -0.62 10.43
C LYS A 50 12.56 -1.11 8.99
N HIS A 51 11.63 -1.89 8.42
CA HIS A 51 11.76 -2.48 7.08
C HIS A 51 10.47 -2.44 6.25
N VAL A 52 9.39 -1.80 6.73
CA VAL A 52 8.06 -1.86 6.09
C VAL A 52 7.43 -0.48 6.15
N THR A 53 7.11 0.09 4.99
CA THR A 53 6.46 1.40 4.89
C THR A 53 5.03 1.35 5.42
N LEU A 54 4.44 2.48 5.78
CA LEU A 54 3.07 2.53 6.25
C LEU A 54 2.10 2.13 5.14
N GLU A 55 2.40 2.49 3.90
CA GLU A 55 1.66 2.04 2.71
C GLU A 55 1.70 0.52 2.57
N GLU A 56 2.85 -0.09 2.81
CA GLU A 56 3.00 -1.56 2.77
C GLU A 56 2.30 -2.24 3.94
N GLN A 57 2.38 -1.69 5.15
CA GLN A 57 1.61 -2.19 6.29
C GLN A 57 0.11 -2.14 6.03
N LEU A 58 -0.37 -1.04 5.44
CA LEU A 58 -1.79 -0.87 5.13
C LEU A 58 -2.22 -1.78 3.98
N ALA A 59 -1.39 -1.94 2.95
CA ALA A 59 -1.66 -2.86 1.85
C ALA A 59 -1.69 -4.31 2.33
N ILE A 60 -0.78 -4.73 3.22
CA ILE A 60 -0.80 -6.05 3.87
C ILE A 60 -2.07 -6.24 4.71
N PHE A 61 -2.55 -5.19 5.37
CA PHE A 61 -3.78 -5.26 6.17
C PHE A 61 -5.05 -5.40 5.30
N LEU A 62 -5.05 -4.84 4.10
CA LEU A 62 -6.20 -4.82 3.19
C LEU A 62 -6.25 -6.02 2.22
N TYR A 63 -5.11 -6.69 1.99
CA TYR A 63 -4.99 -7.89 1.15
C TYR A 63 -5.39 -9.16 1.90
#